data_AF-A0A7J2MFC9-F1
#
_entry.id   AF-A0A7J2MFC9-F1
#
_cell.length_a   1.000
_cell.length_b   1.000
_cell.length_c   1.000
_cell.angle_alpha   90.00
_cell.angle_beta   90.00
_cell.angle_gamma   90.00
#
_symmetry.space_group_name_H-M   'P 1'
#
loop_
_entity.id
_entity.type
_entity.pdbx_description
1 polymer ?
#
loop_
_entity_poly.entity_id
_entity_poly.type
_entity_poly.pdbx_seq_one_letter_code
_entity_poly.pdbx_strand_id
1 'polypeptide(L)' 'VFLLGKGVECESLDTSKFVVTGQMRMFVDAGGEIFACGSCLKFRQSEGSEVCPLSTMRDIYEIVTECDKTVTF' A
#
# COMPACT_ATOMS: atom_id res chain seq x y z
N VAL A 1 -4.64 3.31 -3.46
CA VAL A 1 -3.15 3.33 -3.50
C VAL A 1 -2.65 1.91 -3.56
N PHE A 2 -1.74 1.59 -4.48
CA PHE A 2 -1.16 0.25 -4.57
C PHE A 2 0.34 0.30 -4.26
N LEU A 3 0.79 -0.48 -3.27
CA LEU A 3 2.16 -0.53 -2.77
C LEU A 3 2.93 -1.68 -3.42
N LEU A 4 4.02 -1.33 -4.09
CA LEU A 4 4.93 -2.24 -4.78
C LEU A 4 6.36 -2.05 -4.29
N GLY A 5 7.20 -3.08 -4.48
CA GLY A 5 8.63 -2.98 -4.21
C GLY A 5 8.91 -2.64 -2.74
N LYS A 6 9.68 -1.58 -2.48
CA LYS A 6 9.96 -1.09 -1.12
C LYS A 6 8.78 -0.36 -0.48
N GLY A 7 7.76 0.03 -1.25
CA GLY A 7 6.58 0.71 -0.73
C GLY A 7 5.80 -0.14 0.29
N VAL A 8 5.90 -1.47 0.21
CA VAL A 8 5.25 -2.38 1.18
C VAL A 8 5.87 -2.33 2.58
N GLU A 9 7.00 -1.65 2.76
CA GLU A 9 7.65 -1.50 4.08
C GLU A 9 7.12 -0.27 4.85
N CYS A 10 6.18 0.49 4.27
CA CYS A 10 5.72 1.80 4.76
C CYS A 10 5.30 1.86 6.24
N GLU A 11 4.67 0.82 6.78
CA GLU A 11 4.27 0.77 8.19
C GLU A 11 5.45 0.75 9.16
N SER A 12 6.66 0.43 8.69
CA SER A 12 7.89 0.44 9.48
C SER A 12 8.74 1.72 9.31
N LEU A 13 8.27 2.68 8.50
CA LEU A 13 9.04 3.87 8.12
C LEU A 13 8.76 5.11 8.98
N ASP A 14 8.09 4.94 10.12
CA ASP A 14 7.87 6.03 11.05
C ASP A 14 9.19 6.62 11.56
N THR A 15 9.24 7.94 11.63
CA THR A 15 10.35 8.73 12.17
C THR A 15 9.80 9.84 13.07
N SER A 16 10.69 10.53 13.80
CA SER A 16 10.29 11.69 14.62
C SER A 16 9.73 12.87 13.81
N LYS A 17 10.01 12.93 12.50
CA LYS A 17 9.52 13.99 11.60
C LYS A 17 8.34 13.55 10.74
N PHE A 18 8.24 12.26 10.45
CA PHE A 18 7.25 11.70 9.54
C PHE A 18 6.63 10.45 10.17
N VAL A 19 5.38 10.59 10.59
CA VAL A 19 4.56 9.47 11.09
C VAL A 19 3.74 8.94 9.90
N VAL A 20 4.36 8.03 9.14
CA VAL A 20 3.81 7.44 7.91
C VAL A 20 2.55 6.63 8.23
N THR A 21 2.57 5.85 9.31
CA THR A 21 1.40 5.06 9.76
C THR A 21 0.18 5.96 10.05
N GLY A 22 0.41 7.13 10.63
CA GLY A 22 -0.62 8.13 10.89
C GLY A 22 -1.24 8.67 9.59
N GLN A 23 -0.42 8.96 8.57
CA GLN A 23 -0.92 9.39 7.26
C GLN A 23 -1.69 8.29 6.54
N MET A 24 -1.22 7.05 6.61
CA MET A 24 -1.93 5.89 6.04
C MET A 24 -3.30 5.72 6.68
N ARG A 25 -3.38 5.84 8.00
CA ARG A 25 -4.66 5.75 8.72
C ARG A 25 -5.61 6.89 8.36
N MET A 26 -5.12 8.13 8.31
CA MET A 26 -5.92 9.26 7.87
C MET A 26 -6.47 9.07 6.44
N PHE A 27 -5.68 8.47 5.55
CA PHE A 27 -6.13 8.16 4.18
C PHE A 27 -7.25 7.11 4.17
N VAL A 28 -7.12 6.03 4.95
CA VAL A 28 -8.15 4.99 5.05
C VAL A 28 -9.42 5.51 5.74
N ASP A 29 -9.27 6.29 6.82
CA ASP A 29 -10.40 6.91 7.54
C ASP A 29 -11.17 7.91 6.66
N ALA A 30 -10.51 8.49 5.64
CA ALA A 30 -11.13 9.34 4.63
C ALA A 30 -11.79 8.56 3.48
N GLY A 31 -11.85 7.22 3.55
CA GLY A 31 -12.43 6.35 2.53
C GLY A 31 -11.46 5.92 1.42
N GLY A 32 -10.16 6.17 1.58
CA GLY A 32 -9.14 5.69 0.67
C GLY A 32 -8.82 4.21 0.89
N GLU A 33 -8.44 3.51 -0.18
CA GLU A 33 -8.06 2.09 -0.10
C GLU A 33 -6.56 1.91 -0.36
N ILE A 34 -5.92 1.07 0.43
CA ILE A 34 -4.50 0.71 0.29
C ILE A 34 -4.42 -0.79 0.00
N PHE A 35 -3.59 -1.15 -0.97
CA PHE A 35 -3.34 -2.52 -1.39
C PHE A 35 -1.84 -2.79 -1.37
N ALA A 36 -1.39 -3.90 -0.82
CA ALA A 36 0.02 -4.28 -0.85
C ALA A 36 0.28 -5.53 -1.69
N CYS A 37 1.26 -5.46 -2.58
CA CYS A 37 1.68 -6.61 -3.37
C CYS A 37 2.14 -7.78 -2.47
N GLY A 38 1.38 -8.86 -2.46
CA GLY A 38 1.65 -10.01 -1.61
C GLY A 38 2.98 -10.69 -1.92
N SER A 39 3.42 -10.71 -3.18
CA SER A 39 4.75 -11.22 -3.53
C SER A 39 5.86 -10.36 -2.90
N CYS A 40 5.73 -9.03 -2.91
CA CYS A 40 6.73 -8.13 -2.31
C CYS A 40 6.85 -8.30 -0.79
N LEU A 41 5.72 -8.51 -0.10
CA LEU A 41 5.68 -8.81 1.34
C LEU A 41 6.29 -10.18 1.64
N LYS A 42 5.94 -11.21 0.85
CA LYS A 42 6.51 -12.56 1.01
C LYS A 42 8.03 -12.59 0.85
N PHE A 43 8.57 -11.85 -0.12
CA PHE A 43 10.03 -11.72 -0.29
C PHE A 43 10.72 -11.09 0.92
N ARG A 44 10.00 -10.30 1.72
CA ARG A 44 10.48 -9.64 2.94
C ARG A 44 10.13 -10.39 4.21
N GLN A 45 9.52 -11.58 4.12
CA GLN A 45 9.02 -12.34 5.26
C GLN A 45 8.06 -11.51 6.14
N SER A 46 7.22 -10.71 5.48
CA SER A 46 6.23 -9.85 6.12
C SER A 46 4.81 -10.27 5.71
N GLU A 47 3.83 -9.89 6.52
CA GLU A 47 2.41 -10.17 6.32
C GLU A 47 1.64 -8.88 6.03
N GLY A 48 0.43 -9.00 5.48
CA GLY A 48 -0.47 -7.85 5.36
C GLY A 48 -1.03 -7.42 6.72
N SER A 49 -1.55 -6.21 6.78
CA SER A 49 -2.21 -5.65 7.96
C SER A 49 -3.65 -5.24 7.64
N GLU A 50 -4.38 -4.77 8.65
CA GLU A 50 -5.74 -4.21 8.46
C GLU A 50 -5.71 -2.97 7.55
N VAL A 51 -4.69 -2.12 7.70
CA VAL A 51 -4.51 -0.90 6.90
C VAL A 51 -3.86 -1.22 5.55
N CYS A 52 -3.12 -2.32 5.45
CA CYS A 52 -2.35 -2.73 4.29
C CYS A 52 -2.64 -4.19 3.89
N PRO A 53 -3.85 -4.49 3.40
CA PRO A 53 -4.23 -5.84 3.03
C PRO A 53 -3.41 -6.39 1.86
N LEU A 54 -3.25 -7.72 1.85
CA LEU A 54 -2.60 -8.45 0.76
C LEU A 54 -3.42 -8.33 -0.53
N SER A 55 -2.72 -7.99 -1.60
CA SER A 55 -3.24 -7.89 -2.96
C SER A 55 -2.35 -8.60 -3.97
N THR A 56 -2.93 -8.80 -5.15
CA THR A 56 -2.31 -9.54 -6.25
C THR A 56 -1.91 -8.61 -7.41
N MET A 57 -1.12 -9.15 -8.33
CA MET A 57 -0.83 -8.47 -9.60
C MET A 57 -2.07 -8.32 -10.50
N ARG A 58 -3.13 -9.09 -10.26
CA ARG A 58 -4.41 -8.93 -10.96
C ARG A 58 -5.12 -7.67 -10.47
N ASP A 59 -5.12 -7.43 -9.17
CA ASP A 59 -5.79 -6.27 -8.55
C ASP A 59 -5.20 -4.96 -9.09
N ILE A 60 -3.85 -4.86 -9.21
CA ILE A 60 -3.25 -3.66 -9.81
C ILE A 60 -3.59 -3.51 -11.29
N TYR A 61 -3.69 -4.61 -12.04
CA TYR A 61 -4.11 -4.57 -13.44
C TYR A 61 -5.52 -4.00 -13.53
N GLU A 62 -6.45 -4.52 -12.73
CA GLU A 62 -7.84 -4.06 -12.68
C GLU A 62 -7.90 -2.56 -12.31
N ILE A 63 -7.21 -2.14 -11.24
CA ILE A 63 -7.11 -0.73 -10.83
C ILE A 63 -6.63 0.16 -11.99
N VAL A 64 -5.55 -0.21 -12.66
CA VAL A 64 -4.97 0.59 -13.76
C VAL A 64 -5.90 0.65 -14.97
N THR A 65 -6.66 -0.42 -15.25
CA THR A 65 -7.60 -0.43 -16.37
C THR A 65 -8.89 0.33 -16.09
N GLU A 66 -9.33 0.41 -14.83
CA GLU A 66 -10.59 1.05 -14.44
C GLU A 66 -10.41 2.52 -14.05
N CYS A 67 -9.23 2.92 -13.59
CA CYS A 67 -8.96 4.31 -13.22
C CYS A 67 -8.81 5.21 -14.45
N ASP A 68 -9.41 6.40 -14.42
CA ASP A 68 -9.23 7.42 -15.47
C ASP A 68 -7.78 7.90 -15.61
N LYS A 69 -7.02 7.87 -14.49
CA LYS A 69 -5.65 8.37 -14.40
C LYS A 69 -4.86 7.57 -13.37
N THR A 70 -3.58 7.36 -13.67
CA THR A 70 -2.62 6.67 -12.80
C THR A 70 -1.40 7.56 -12.56
N VAL A 71 -0.97 7.67 -11.31
CA VAL A 71 0.25 8.39 -10.89
C VAL A 71 1.16 7.41 -10.16
N THR A 72 2.45 7.40 -10.53
CA THR A 72 3.47 6.51 -9.96
C THR A 72 4.61 7.33 -9.34
N PHE A 73 5.17 6.84 -8.23
CA PHE A 73 6.23 7.49 -7.44
C PHE A 73 7.46 6.58 -7.30
#